data_AF-A0A353KRI5-F1
#
_entry.id   AF-A0A353KRI5-F1
#
_cell.length_a   1.000
_cell.length_b   1.000
_cell.length_c   1.000
_cell.angle_alpha   90.00
_cell.angle_beta   90.00
_cell.angle_gamma   90.00
#
_symmetry.space_group_name_H-M   'P 1'
#
loop_
_entity.id
_entity.type
_entity.pdbx_description
1 polymer ?
#
loop_
_entity_poly.entity_id
_entity_poly.type
_entity_poly.pdbx_seq_one_letter_code
_entity_poly.pdbx_strand_id
1 'polypeptide(L)'
;TAVMPDEIDEELLKSPNNILAVEYAKAVLASGSKTGLIPIIREGAGYNDESIGGDICSAAAVRKAIKDGQKKKIKKCVPDFVYEDLPDVLPSADDFIFYSLLRAERADMRKITDCGEGLENRIKALLKNSSSVEELKEKIKTKRYTATRLSRVLLSNMLGISSRFVSDCLKSRLYLKVLAVKKEKAGVLSAMSSYSDYPVIARKNDAAKLSGVAAKCFKKDIFANDVANYVFKKLTNEYDMKTV
;
A
#
# COMPACT_ATOMS: atom_id res chain seq x y z
N THR A 1 18.41 11.52 33.20
CA THR A 1 18.97 12.52 32.26
C THR A 1 19.09 11.84 30.92
N ALA A 2 18.19 12.13 29.98
CA ALA A 2 18.28 11.54 28.65
C ALA A 2 19.51 12.15 27.96
N VAL A 3 20.55 11.34 27.77
CA VAL A 3 21.66 11.67 26.90
C VAL A 3 21.06 11.76 25.50
N MET A 4 20.89 12.96 24.97
CA MET A 4 20.69 13.13 23.54
C MET A 4 21.95 12.57 22.87
N PRO A 5 21.85 11.55 22.00
CA PRO A 5 23.04 11.07 21.31
C PRO A 5 23.63 12.23 20.51
N ASP A 6 24.96 12.37 20.58
CA ASP A 6 25.71 13.25 19.71
C ASP A 6 25.29 12.99 18.25
N GLU A 7 24.88 14.06 17.58
CA GLU A 7 24.47 14.17 16.16
C GLU A 7 23.64 13.01 15.57
N ILE A 8 22.34 13.25 15.41
CA ILE A 8 21.50 12.42 14.54
C ILE A 8 22.04 12.54 13.11
N ASP A 9 22.57 11.45 12.57
CA ASP A 9 22.97 11.38 11.16
C ASP A 9 21.74 11.58 10.26
N GLU A 10 21.61 12.78 9.68
CA GLU A 10 20.53 13.13 8.76
C GLU A 10 20.50 12.23 7.51
N GLU A 11 21.62 11.59 7.16
CA GLU A 11 21.68 10.63 6.05
C GLU A 11 20.78 9.41 6.30
N LEU A 12 20.61 9.01 7.57
CA LEU A 12 19.71 7.93 7.94
C LEU A 12 18.28 8.23 7.50
N LEU A 13 17.85 9.49 7.51
CA LEU A 13 16.48 9.87 7.14
C LEU A 13 16.29 10.11 5.64
N LYS A 14 17.31 9.91 4.80
CA LYS A 14 17.22 10.10 3.35
C LYS A 14 16.68 8.87 2.60
N SER A 15 16.78 7.66 3.18
CA SER A 15 16.37 6.43 2.50
C SER A 15 14.97 5.95 2.92
N PRO A 16 14.11 5.47 1.99
CA PRO A 16 12.76 5.02 2.32
C PRO A 16 12.70 3.91 3.36
N ASN A 17 13.65 2.96 3.33
CA ASN A 17 13.68 1.84 4.29
C ASN A 17 14.04 2.32 5.69
N ASN A 18 14.94 3.29 5.82
CA ASN A 18 15.31 3.83 7.12
C ASN A 18 14.18 4.69 7.70
N ILE A 19 13.51 5.51 6.87
CA ILE A 19 12.31 6.25 7.29
C ILE A 19 11.26 5.27 7.84
N LEU A 20 11.01 4.16 7.15
CA LEU A 20 10.09 3.11 7.62
C LEU A 20 10.56 2.46 8.93
N ALA A 21 11.86 2.17 9.06
CA ALA A 21 12.41 1.59 10.29
C ALA A 21 12.24 2.52 11.50
N VAL A 22 12.43 3.83 11.32
CA VAL A 22 12.17 4.83 12.36
C VAL A 22 10.69 4.86 12.73
N GLU A 23 9.78 4.83 11.75
CA GLU A 23 8.34 4.77 12.05
C GLU A 23 7.92 3.46 12.73
N TYR A 24 8.55 2.32 12.42
CA TYR A 24 8.35 1.07 13.16
C TYR A 24 8.84 1.18 14.61
N ALA A 25 10.03 1.75 14.84
CA ALA A 25 10.55 2.00 16.19
C ALA A 25 9.62 2.89 17.00
N LYS A 26 9.12 3.99 16.41
CA LYS A 26 8.14 4.88 17.03
C LYS A 26 6.85 4.14 17.37
N ALA A 27 6.33 3.30 16.48
CA ALA A 27 5.11 2.54 16.72
C ALA A 27 5.29 1.50 17.85
N VAL A 28 6.41 0.77 17.89
CA VAL A 28 6.72 -0.18 18.96
C VAL A 28 6.79 0.54 20.31
N LEU A 29 7.54 1.64 20.39
CA LEU A 29 7.65 2.45 21.61
C LEU A 29 6.29 2.99 22.07
N ALA A 30 5.49 3.55 21.16
CA ALA A 30 4.18 4.10 21.47
C ALA A 30 3.17 3.03 21.93
N SER A 31 3.31 1.79 21.45
CA SER A 31 2.44 0.67 21.84
C SER A 31 2.81 0.04 23.19
N GLY A 32 3.99 0.33 23.74
CA GLY A 32 4.52 -0.38 24.92
C GLY A 32 4.86 -1.85 24.68
N SER A 33 4.94 -2.28 23.40
CA SER A 33 5.28 -3.66 23.05
C SER A 33 6.74 -3.99 23.41
N LYS A 34 6.97 -5.25 23.78
CA LYS A 34 8.32 -5.82 24.00
C LYS A 34 8.94 -6.41 22.72
N THR A 35 8.34 -6.16 21.56
CA THR A 35 8.85 -6.64 20.27
C THR A 35 10.25 -6.09 20.01
N GLY A 36 11.24 -6.97 19.85
CA GLY A 36 12.57 -6.59 19.41
C GLY A 36 12.59 -6.20 17.92
N LEU A 37 13.31 -5.14 17.58
CA LEU A 37 13.57 -4.73 16.20
C LEU A 37 14.98 -5.15 15.79
N ILE A 38 15.08 -5.93 14.72
CA ILE A 38 16.35 -6.45 14.22
C ILE A 38 16.53 -5.92 12.79
N PRO A 39 17.33 -4.85 12.58
CA PRO A 39 17.64 -4.37 11.25
C PRO A 39 18.59 -5.34 10.55
N ILE A 40 18.40 -5.52 9.25
CA ILE A 40 19.32 -6.26 8.37
C ILE A 40 19.83 -5.32 7.29
N ILE A 41 21.10 -5.47 6.91
CA ILE A 41 21.68 -4.70 5.82
C ILE A 41 21.07 -5.16 4.51
N ARG A 42 20.62 -4.20 3.69
CA ARG A 42 20.08 -4.51 2.36
C ARG A 42 21.24 -4.83 1.42
N GLU A 43 21.22 -6.04 0.87
CA GLU A 43 22.08 -6.44 -0.25
C GLU A 43 21.33 -6.27 -1.59
N GLY A 44 22.09 -6.03 -2.67
CA GLY A 44 21.56 -5.86 -4.03
C GLY A 44 21.27 -4.41 -4.44
N ALA A 45 20.57 -4.25 -5.57
CA ALA A 45 20.35 -2.94 -6.21
C ALA A 45 19.58 -1.96 -5.30
N GLY A 46 19.94 -0.67 -5.37
CA GLY A 46 19.27 0.40 -4.61
C GLY A 46 17.77 0.47 -4.88
N TYR A 47 16.99 1.08 -3.97
CA TYR A 47 15.51 1.14 -4.09
C TYR A 47 15.02 1.73 -5.43
N ASN A 48 15.78 2.67 -6.01
CA ASN A 48 15.50 3.34 -7.28
C ASN A 48 16.37 2.84 -8.45
N ASP A 49 17.16 1.79 -8.25
CA ASP A 49 17.99 1.27 -9.34
C ASP A 49 17.09 0.46 -10.29
N GLU A 50 16.99 0.95 -11.52
CA GLU A 50 16.21 0.36 -12.60
C GLU A 50 17.05 -0.57 -13.48
N SER A 51 18.35 -0.73 -13.18
CA SER A 51 19.24 -1.60 -13.94
C SER A 51 18.90 -3.08 -13.71
N ILE A 52 18.95 -3.85 -14.80
CA ILE A 52 18.78 -5.30 -14.80
C ILE A 52 20.18 -5.86 -15.03
N GLY A 53 20.81 -6.41 -13.98
CA GLY A 53 22.20 -6.86 -14.08
C GLY A 53 22.78 -7.59 -12.87
N GLY A 54 22.14 -7.54 -11.70
CA GLY A 54 22.54 -8.31 -10.52
C GLY A 54 21.60 -9.47 -10.19
N ASP A 55 22.00 -10.33 -9.25
CA ASP A 55 21.21 -11.48 -8.78
C ASP A 55 19.94 -11.07 -8.03
N ILE A 56 19.90 -9.84 -7.49
CA ILE A 56 18.77 -9.28 -6.74
C ILE A 56 18.40 -7.90 -7.31
N CYS A 57 17.32 -7.85 -8.09
CA CYS A 57 16.83 -6.63 -8.72
C CYS A 57 15.79 -5.92 -7.84
N SER A 58 15.70 -4.60 -7.94
CA SER A 58 14.68 -3.83 -7.20
C SER A 58 13.28 -4.15 -7.73
N ALA A 59 12.25 -4.00 -6.88
CA ALA A 59 10.87 -4.16 -7.33
C ALA A 59 10.48 -3.13 -8.40
N ALA A 60 11.13 -1.96 -8.44
CA ALA A 60 10.95 -0.97 -9.49
C ALA A 60 11.54 -1.44 -10.82
N ALA A 61 12.76 -1.99 -10.83
CA ALA A 61 13.39 -2.59 -12.00
C ALA A 61 12.54 -3.72 -12.59
N VAL A 62 12.01 -4.60 -11.72
CA VAL A 62 11.11 -5.69 -12.12
C VAL A 62 9.87 -5.16 -12.85
N ARG A 63 9.18 -4.16 -12.28
CA ARG A 63 8.00 -3.55 -12.91
C ARG A 63 8.33 -2.85 -14.22
N LYS A 64 9.45 -2.12 -14.28
CA LYS A 64 9.91 -1.47 -15.51
C LYS A 64 10.20 -2.51 -16.60
N ALA A 65 10.90 -3.59 -16.27
CA ALA A 65 11.18 -4.67 -17.20
C ALA A 65 9.90 -5.26 -17.78
N ILE A 66 8.85 -5.48 -16.96
CA ILE A 66 7.55 -5.95 -17.45
C ILE A 66 6.91 -4.92 -18.38
N LYS A 67 6.91 -3.64 -17.98
CA LYS A 67 6.36 -2.54 -18.80
C LYS A 67 7.05 -2.43 -20.17
N ASP A 68 8.37 -2.67 -20.21
CA ASP A 68 9.18 -2.59 -21.41
C ASP A 68 9.16 -3.90 -22.25
N GLY A 69 8.34 -4.89 -21.88
CA GLY A 69 8.26 -6.18 -22.58
C GLY A 69 9.47 -7.11 -22.35
N GLN A 70 10.26 -6.84 -21.32
CA GLN A 70 11.52 -7.52 -20.99
C GLN A 70 11.40 -8.52 -19.83
N LYS A 71 10.20 -9.06 -19.57
CA LYS A 71 9.94 -10.03 -18.48
C LYS A 71 10.94 -11.19 -18.47
N LYS A 72 11.38 -11.71 -19.63
CA LYS A 72 12.36 -12.80 -19.66
C LYS A 72 13.69 -12.47 -18.98
N LYS A 73 14.11 -11.19 -18.97
CA LYS A 73 15.38 -10.75 -18.37
C LYS A 73 15.37 -10.79 -16.85
N ILE A 74 14.19 -10.74 -16.21
CA ILE A 74 14.08 -10.73 -14.74
C ILE A 74 13.98 -12.13 -14.14
N LYS A 75 13.97 -13.21 -14.94
CA LYS A 75 13.89 -14.59 -14.43
C LYS A 75 15.00 -14.92 -13.43
N LYS A 76 16.20 -14.36 -13.62
CA LYS A 76 17.34 -14.55 -12.72
C LYS A 76 17.30 -13.65 -11.47
N CYS A 77 16.47 -12.61 -11.49
CA CYS A 77 16.39 -11.62 -10.40
C CYS A 77 15.38 -11.99 -9.30
N VAL A 78 14.54 -13.01 -9.54
CA VAL A 78 13.43 -13.37 -8.65
C VAL A 78 13.36 -14.88 -8.49
N PRO A 79 12.84 -15.42 -7.36
CA PRO A 79 12.58 -16.84 -7.23
C PRO A 79 11.61 -17.36 -8.30
N ASP A 80 11.73 -18.64 -8.68
CA ASP A 80 10.92 -19.24 -9.76
C ASP A 80 9.41 -19.10 -9.51
N PHE A 81 8.94 -19.37 -8.29
CA PHE A 81 7.52 -19.21 -7.93
C PHE A 81 7.04 -17.75 -8.08
N VAL A 82 7.91 -16.77 -7.87
CA VAL A 82 7.58 -15.35 -8.12
C VAL A 82 7.51 -15.09 -9.61
N TYR A 83 8.48 -15.59 -10.38
CA TYR A 83 8.50 -15.42 -11.84
C TYR A 83 7.23 -15.98 -12.50
N GLU A 84 6.77 -17.13 -12.03
CA GLU A 84 5.53 -17.78 -12.48
C GLU A 84 4.28 -16.95 -12.17
N ASP A 85 4.24 -16.28 -11.01
CA ASP A 85 3.13 -15.42 -10.60
C ASP A 85 3.12 -14.03 -11.24
N LEU A 86 4.24 -13.59 -11.85
CA LEU A 86 4.34 -12.26 -12.47
C LEU A 86 3.47 -12.17 -13.74
N PRO A 87 2.71 -11.08 -13.93
CA PRO A 87 1.93 -10.89 -15.14
C PRO A 87 2.83 -10.54 -16.32
N ASP A 88 2.38 -10.80 -17.55
CA ASP A 88 3.08 -10.38 -18.76
C ASP A 88 2.93 -8.87 -19.02
N VAL A 89 1.82 -8.28 -18.56
CA VAL A 89 1.54 -6.84 -18.64
C VAL A 89 1.10 -6.37 -17.27
N LEU A 90 1.63 -5.24 -16.82
CA LEU A 90 1.20 -4.66 -15.55
C LEU A 90 -0.27 -4.22 -15.63
N PRO A 91 -1.10 -4.61 -14.66
CA PRO A 91 -2.48 -4.14 -14.62
C PRO A 91 -2.52 -2.65 -14.29
N SER A 92 -3.51 -1.96 -14.85
CA SER A 92 -3.73 -0.53 -14.62
C SER A 92 -5.16 -0.26 -14.16
N ALA A 93 -5.27 0.64 -13.18
CA ALA A 93 -6.55 1.20 -12.72
C ALA A 93 -6.75 2.64 -13.23
N ASP A 94 -5.94 3.10 -14.20
CA ASP A 94 -5.87 4.51 -14.57
C ASP A 94 -7.21 5.03 -15.10
N ASP A 95 -7.95 4.22 -15.87
CA ASP A 95 -9.29 4.60 -16.35
C ASP A 95 -10.28 4.83 -15.20
N PHE A 96 -10.25 4.00 -14.16
CA PHE A 96 -11.09 4.16 -12.98
C PHE A 96 -10.70 5.40 -12.19
N ILE A 97 -9.40 5.63 -12.03
CA ILE A 97 -8.88 6.82 -11.39
C ILE A 97 -9.35 8.05 -12.17
N PHE A 98 -9.14 8.09 -13.49
CA PHE A 98 -9.48 9.21 -14.33
C PHE A 98 -10.98 9.51 -14.31
N TYR A 99 -11.81 8.47 -14.48
CA TYR A 99 -13.27 8.58 -14.37
C TYR A 99 -13.72 9.09 -13.00
N SER A 100 -13.10 8.60 -11.90
CA SER A 100 -13.43 9.07 -10.55
C SER A 100 -13.15 10.57 -10.37
N LEU A 101 -12.10 11.10 -11.00
CA LEU A 101 -11.74 12.52 -10.93
C LEU A 101 -12.67 13.39 -11.79
N LEU A 102 -13.15 12.87 -12.93
CA LEU A 102 -14.14 13.57 -13.76
C LEU A 102 -15.42 13.80 -12.96
N ARG A 103 -15.89 12.77 -12.24
CA ARG A 103 -17.09 12.82 -11.42
C ARG A 103 -16.96 13.56 -10.09
N ALA A 104 -15.77 13.58 -9.50
CA ALA A 104 -15.61 14.15 -8.17
C ALA A 104 -15.80 15.68 -8.18
N GLU A 105 -16.59 16.17 -7.23
CA GLU A 105 -16.70 17.60 -6.94
C GLU A 105 -15.51 18.08 -6.11
N ARG A 106 -15.11 19.34 -6.29
CA ARG A 106 -13.97 19.93 -5.55
C ARG A 106 -14.15 19.83 -4.04
N ALA A 107 -15.38 20.04 -3.56
CA ALA A 107 -15.72 19.96 -2.15
C ALA A 107 -15.52 18.56 -1.56
N ASP A 108 -15.70 17.51 -2.36
CA ASP A 108 -15.48 16.13 -1.93
C ASP A 108 -14.02 15.74 -2.04
N MET A 109 -13.34 16.17 -3.11
CA MET A 109 -11.89 15.97 -3.26
C MET A 109 -11.10 16.59 -2.10
N ARG A 110 -11.53 17.74 -1.57
CA ARG A 110 -10.91 18.38 -0.40
C ARG A 110 -10.99 17.53 0.88
N LYS A 111 -11.94 16.59 0.94
CA LYS A 111 -12.08 15.66 2.08
C LYS A 111 -11.18 14.44 1.94
N ILE A 112 -10.57 14.21 0.77
CA ILE A 112 -9.71 13.06 0.50
C ILE A 112 -8.39 13.21 1.24
N THR A 113 -7.88 12.08 1.73
CA THR A 113 -6.60 12.02 2.45
C THR A 113 -5.48 12.64 1.63
N ASP A 114 -4.67 13.50 2.25
CA ASP A 114 -3.56 14.26 1.67
C ASP A 114 -3.90 15.26 0.55
N CYS A 115 -5.20 15.41 0.23
CA CYS A 115 -5.72 16.36 -0.75
C CYS A 115 -6.09 17.69 -0.08
N GLY A 116 -5.07 18.50 0.23
CA GLY A 116 -5.24 19.79 0.89
C GLY A 116 -4.68 20.95 0.07
N GLU A 117 -4.88 22.17 0.60
CA GLU A 117 -4.15 23.37 0.20
C GLU A 117 -4.33 23.77 -1.29
N GLY A 118 -5.52 23.49 -1.84
CA GLY A 118 -5.89 23.83 -3.21
C GLY A 118 -5.45 22.81 -4.26
N LEU A 119 -4.91 21.65 -3.85
CA LEU A 119 -4.55 20.56 -4.76
C LEU A 119 -5.75 20.09 -5.59
N GLU A 120 -6.94 20.03 -5.00
CA GLU A 120 -8.21 19.71 -5.67
C GLU A 120 -8.51 20.64 -6.84
N ASN A 121 -8.22 21.95 -6.69
CA ASN A 121 -8.41 22.94 -7.75
C ASN A 121 -7.43 22.70 -8.89
N ARG A 122 -6.16 22.46 -8.56
CA ARG A 122 -5.11 22.17 -9.54
C ARG A 122 -5.42 20.88 -10.32
N ILE A 123 -5.87 19.82 -9.63
CA ILE A 123 -6.29 18.57 -10.28
C ILE A 123 -7.42 18.85 -11.28
N LYS A 124 -8.54 19.47 -10.85
CA LYS A 124 -9.68 19.71 -11.75
C LYS A 124 -9.34 20.63 -12.92
N ALA A 125 -8.45 21.60 -12.73
CA ALA A 125 -8.02 22.50 -13.80
C ALA A 125 -7.21 21.76 -14.87
N LEU A 126 -6.27 20.90 -14.46
CA LEU A 126 -5.38 20.18 -15.38
C LEU A 126 -6.00 18.91 -15.96
N LEU A 127 -7.01 18.33 -15.29
CA LEU A 127 -7.72 17.13 -15.74
C LEU A 127 -8.33 17.30 -17.14
N LYS A 128 -8.89 18.49 -17.44
CA LYS A 128 -9.52 18.78 -18.75
C LYS A 128 -8.54 18.71 -19.93
N ASN A 129 -7.26 18.89 -19.66
CA ASN A 129 -6.21 18.95 -20.67
C ASN A 129 -5.24 17.77 -20.52
N SER A 130 -5.63 16.68 -19.88
CA SER A 130 -4.80 15.49 -19.71
C SER A 130 -5.50 14.29 -20.31
N SER A 131 -4.74 13.39 -20.93
CA SER A 131 -5.24 12.17 -21.58
C SER A 131 -4.97 10.90 -20.78
N SER A 132 -4.14 10.99 -19.73
CA SER A 132 -3.78 9.86 -18.86
C SER A 132 -3.51 10.31 -17.43
N VAL A 133 -3.49 9.37 -16.49
CA VAL A 133 -3.12 9.61 -15.09
C VAL A 133 -1.65 10.01 -14.99
N GLU A 134 -0.76 9.40 -15.78
CA GLU A 134 0.67 9.73 -15.89
C GLU A 134 0.87 11.19 -16.30
N GLU A 135 0.23 11.60 -17.40
CA GLU A 135 0.32 12.98 -17.90
C GLU A 135 -0.22 13.97 -16.86
N LEU A 136 -1.36 13.66 -16.24
CA LEU A 136 -1.95 14.48 -15.20
C LEU A 136 -1.01 14.64 -14.00
N LYS A 137 -0.39 13.54 -13.53
CA LYS A 137 0.58 13.56 -12.42
C LYS A 137 1.77 14.46 -12.75
N GLU A 138 2.36 14.33 -13.94
CA GLU A 138 3.52 15.16 -14.32
C GLU A 138 3.16 16.66 -14.43
N LYS A 139 1.95 17.01 -14.89
CA LYS A 139 1.49 18.42 -14.89
C LYS A 139 1.25 18.98 -13.48
N ILE A 140 0.77 18.15 -12.55
CA ILE A 140 0.47 18.59 -11.18
C ILE A 140 1.74 18.67 -10.32
N LYS A 141 2.69 17.75 -10.54
CA LYS A 141 3.92 17.55 -9.75
C LYS A 141 4.66 18.86 -9.51
N THR A 142 5.06 19.06 -8.26
CA THR A 142 5.89 20.19 -7.82
C THR A 142 6.79 19.72 -6.68
N LYS A 143 7.70 20.57 -6.19
CA LYS A 143 8.44 20.30 -4.95
C LYS A 143 7.53 19.98 -3.75
N ARG A 144 6.33 20.59 -3.71
CA ARG A 144 5.32 20.38 -2.65
C ARG A 144 4.50 19.10 -2.86
N TYR A 145 4.32 18.68 -4.10
CA TYR A 145 3.48 17.53 -4.48
C TYR A 145 4.31 16.47 -5.18
N THR A 146 4.87 15.55 -4.39
CA THR A 146 5.63 14.42 -4.90
C THR A 146 4.75 13.43 -5.67
N ALA A 147 5.35 12.66 -6.58
CA ALA A 147 4.62 11.65 -7.35
C ALA A 147 3.91 10.64 -6.44
N THR A 148 4.55 10.19 -5.36
CA THR A 148 3.97 9.27 -4.37
C THR A 148 2.77 9.89 -3.64
N ARG A 149 2.81 11.19 -3.30
CA ARG A 149 1.66 11.89 -2.71
C ARG A 149 0.51 11.96 -3.71
N LEU A 150 0.79 12.32 -4.97
CA LEU A 150 -0.23 12.38 -6.00
C LEU A 150 -0.90 11.02 -6.23
N SER A 151 -0.11 9.94 -6.38
CA SER A 151 -0.66 8.59 -6.53
C SER A 151 -1.59 8.22 -5.37
N ARG A 152 -1.23 8.55 -4.12
CA ARG A 152 -2.09 8.30 -2.94
C ARG A 152 -3.38 9.12 -2.98
N VAL A 153 -3.32 10.39 -3.35
CA VAL A 153 -4.51 11.26 -3.45
C VAL A 153 -5.46 10.75 -4.53
N LEU A 154 -4.96 10.45 -5.73
CA LEU A 154 -5.77 10.00 -6.85
C LEU A 154 -6.42 8.63 -6.55
N LEU A 155 -5.66 7.69 -5.98
CA LEU A 155 -6.17 6.39 -5.56
C LEU A 155 -7.21 6.53 -4.43
N SER A 156 -6.93 7.38 -3.44
CA SER A 156 -7.86 7.64 -2.33
C SER A 156 -9.16 8.29 -2.81
N ASN A 157 -9.10 9.14 -3.83
CA ASN A 157 -10.30 9.69 -4.47
C ASN A 157 -11.12 8.57 -5.13
N MET A 158 -10.48 7.72 -5.94
CA MET A 158 -11.13 6.59 -6.59
C MET A 158 -11.79 5.63 -5.59
N LEU A 159 -11.12 5.35 -4.47
CA LEU A 159 -11.63 4.47 -3.41
C LEU A 159 -12.56 5.18 -2.41
N GLY A 160 -12.73 6.50 -2.51
CA GLY A 160 -13.50 7.29 -1.55
C GLY A 160 -12.96 7.20 -0.12
N ILE A 161 -11.66 7.33 0.06
CA ILE A 161 -10.94 7.30 1.33
C ILE A 161 -10.70 8.73 1.82
N SER A 162 -11.55 9.20 2.73
CA SER A 162 -11.46 10.55 3.29
C SER A 162 -10.50 10.64 4.47
N SER A 163 -9.95 11.83 4.72
CA SER A 163 -9.10 12.12 5.88
C SER A 163 -9.80 11.80 7.21
N ARG A 164 -11.12 12.04 7.27
CA ARG A 164 -11.94 11.68 8.43
C ARG A 164 -11.98 10.16 8.64
N PHE A 165 -12.24 9.40 7.57
CA PHE A 165 -12.27 7.95 7.64
C PHE A 165 -10.92 7.36 8.08
N VAL A 166 -9.81 7.88 7.55
CA VAL A 166 -8.47 7.47 7.99
C VAL A 166 -8.24 7.80 9.47
N SER A 167 -8.63 9.00 9.92
CA SER A 167 -8.53 9.41 11.33
C SER A 167 -9.35 8.51 12.25
N ASP A 168 -10.58 8.17 11.86
CA ASP A 168 -11.44 7.25 12.61
C ASP A 168 -10.78 5.86 12.72
N CYS A 169 -10.20 5.36 11.62
CA CYS A 169 -9.52 4.06 11.58
C CYS A 169 -8.28 4.04 12.48
N LEU A 170 -7.43 5.07 12.44
CA LEU A 170 -6.22 5.18 13.26
C LEU A 170 -6.51 5.24 14.76
N LYS A 171 -7.71 5.68 15.15
CA LYS A 171 -8.15 5.78 16.56
C LYS A 171 -8.95 4.56 17.02
N SER A 172 -9.17 3.58 16.15
CA SER A 172 -10.05 2.45 16.41
C SER A 172 -9.30 1.13 16.45
N ARG A 173 -9.82 0.18 17.24
CA ARG A 173 -9.42 -1.22 17.18
C ARG A 173 -10.06 -1.85 15.95
N LEU A 174 -9.26 -2.16 14.93
CA LEU A 174 -9.72 -2.74 13.66
C LEU A 174 -9.78 -4.27 13.73
N TYR A 175 -9.04 -4.98 12.89
CA TYR A 175 -9.06 -6.45 12.79
C TYR A 175 -7.76 -6.99 12.22
N LEU A 176 -7.54 -8.30 12.39
CA LEU A 176 -6.47 -9.06 11.75
C LEU A 176 -7.07 -9.92 10.64
N LYS A 177 -6.80 -9.58 9.37
CA LYS A 177 -7.22 -10.38 8.22
C LYS A 177 -6.16 -11.43 7.90
N VAL A 178 -6.51 -12.71 8.01
CA VAL A 178 -5.61 -13.81 7.62
C VAL A 178 -5.77 -14.08 6.14
N LEU A 179 -4.68 -13.95 5.36
CA LEU A 179 -4.66 -14.19 3.91
C LEU A 179 -4.26 -15.63 3.56
N ALA A 180 -3.25 -16.15 4.26
CA ALA A 180 -2.76 -17.50 4.06
C ALA A 180 -2.12 -18.05 5.33
N VAL A 181 -2.16 -19.38 5.50
CA VAL A 181 -1.44 -20.11 6.54
C VAL A 181 -0.83 -21.36 5.94
N LYS A 182 0.38 -21.72 6.36
CA LYS A 182 0.96 -23.02 6.01
C LYS A 182 0.18 -24.14 6.70
N LYS A 183 -0.15 -25.22 6.00
CA LYS A 183 -0.98 -26.32 6.53
C LYS A 183 -0.43 -26.87 7.85
N GLU A 184 0.87 -27.08 7.93
CA GLU A 184 1.57 -27.57 9.12
C GLU A 184 1.66 -26.55 10.27
N LYS A 185 1.30 -25.29 10.02
CA LYS A 185 1.24 -24.20 11.01
C LYS A 185 -0.18 -23.74 11.32
N ALA A 186 -1.21 -24.49 10.91
CA ALA A 186 -2.61 -24.12 11.14
C ALA A 186 -2.96 -23.84 12.62
N GLY A 187 -2.23 -24.45 13.56
CA GLY A 187 -2.36 -24.17 15.00
C GLY A 187 -2.17 -22.69 15.39
N VAL A 188 -1.46 -21.89 14.57
CA VAL A 188 -1.31 -20.45 14.78
C VAL A 188 -2.65 -19.71 14.78
N LEU A 189 -3.64 -20.17 14.02
CA LEU A 189 -4.97 -19.53 13.98
C LEU A 189 -5.69 -19.63 15.31
N SER A 190 -5.54 -20.76 16.00
CA SER A 190 -6.09 -20.94 17.34
C SER A 190 -5.40 -20.00 18.32
N ALA A 191 -4.06 -19.95 18.29
CA ALA A 191 -3.30 -19.05 19.16
C ALA A 191 -3.68 -17.58 18.91
N MET A 192 -3.76 -17.15 17.65
CA MET A 192 -4.21 -15.80 17.30
C MET A 192 -5.62 -15.54 17.85
N SER A 193 -6.56 -16.47 17.68
CA SER A 193 -7.93 -16.27 18.17
C SER A 193 -8.03 -16.22 19.70
N SER A 194 -7.14 -16.91 20.41
CA SER A 194 -7.13 -16.97 21.88
C SER A 194 -6.42 -15.78 22.53
N TYR A 195 -5.34 -15.27 21.93
CA TYR A 195 -4.49 -14.24 22.53
C TYR A 195 -4.67 -12.86 21.88
N SER A 196 -5.25 -12.78 20.69
CA SER A 196 -5.43 -11.50 20.01
C SER A 196 -6.52 -10.69 20.67
N ASP A 197 -6.15 -9.46 21.00
CA ASP A 197 -7.08 -8.40 21.28
C ASP A 197 -7.97 -8.09 20.05
N TYR A 198 -7.43 -8.17 18.84
CA TYR A 198 -8.16 -7.80 17.63
C TYR A 198 -8.99 -8.96 17.09
N PRO A 199 -10.21 -8.70 16.55
CA PRO A 199 -10.97 -9.70 15.82
C PRO A 199 -10.13 -10.32 14.70
N VAL A 200 -10.04 -11.66 14.70
CA VAL A 200 -9.32 -12.43 13.67
C VAL A 200 -10.30 -12.87 12.59
N ILE A 201 -10.04 -12.48 11.35
CA ILE A 201 -10.88 -12.76 10.18
C ILE A 201 -10.17 -13.78 9.29
N ALA A 202 -10.51 -15.05 9.45
CA ALA A 202 -9.98 -16.14 8.62
C ALA A 202 -11.04 -16.69 7.66
N ARG A 203 -12.33 -16.59 8.01
CA ARG A 203 -13.46 -17.06 7.21
C ARG A 203 -14.59 -16.03 7.21
N LYS A 204 -15.57 -16.23 6.33
CA LYS A 204 -16.72 -15.33 6.19
C LYS A 204 -17.46 -15.05 7.50
N ASN A 205 -17.71 -16.08 8.29
CA ASN A 205 -18.45 -15.96 9.55
C ASN A 205 -17.71 -15.12 10.60
N ASP A 206 -16.37 -14.99 10.50
CA ASP A 206 -15.62 -14.15 11.43
C ASP A 206 -15.92 -12.66 11.24
N ALA A 207 -16.30 -12.24 10.03
CA ALA A 207 -16.64 -10.84 9.75
C ALA A 207 -17.86 -10.35 10.52
N ALA A 208 -18.73 -11.26 11.00
CA ALA A 208 -19.83 -10.91 11.90
C ALA A 208 -19.36 -10.34 13.25
N LYS A 209 -18.09 -10.54 13.64
CA LYS A 209 -17.49 -9.96 14.84
C LYS A 209 -17.14 -8.48 14.67
N LEU A 210 -17.17 -7.96 13.45
CA LEU A 210 -16.79 -6.57 13.16
C LEU A 210 -17.98 -5.63 13.41
N SER A 211 -17.70 -4.50 14.07
CA SER A 211 -18.67 -3.45 14.31
C SER A 211 -18.04 -2.06 14.15
N GLY A 212 -18.88 -1.02 14.14
CA GLY A 212 -18.42 0.38 14.13
C GLY A 212 -17.43 0.71 13.00
N VAL A 213 -16.27 1.25 13.37
CA VAL A 213 -15.22 1.64 12.42
C VAL A 213 -14.55 0.43 11.78
N ALA A 214 -14.35 -0.67 12.52
CA ALA A 214 -13.77 -1.90 11.99
C ALA A 214 -14.59 -2.48 10.83
N ALA A 215 -15.91 -2.54 10.98
CA ALA A 215 -16.80 -3.01 9.91
C ALA A 215 -16.76 -2.09 8.67
N LYS A 216 -16.69 -0.77 8.88
CA LYS A 216 -16.55 0.21 7.77
C LYS A 216 -15.20 0.08 7.05
N CYS A 217 -14.12 -0.16 7.80
CA CYS A 217 -12.80 -0.43 7.24
C CYS A 217 -12.82 -1.71 6.40
N PHE A 218 -13.39 -2.78 6.93
CA PHE A 218 -13.49 -4.04 6.20
C PHE A 218 -14.32 -3.92 4.93
N LYS A 219 -15.44 -3.20 4.96
CA LYS A 219 -16.21 -2.89 3.74
C LYS A 219 -15.40 -2.11 2.71
N LYS A 220 -14.46 -1.25 3.14
CA LYS A 220 -13.56 -0.53 2.24
C LYS A 220 -12.53 -1.47 1.62
N ASP A 221 -11.99 -2.42 2.38
CA ASP A 221 -11.08 -3.46 1.89
C ASP A 221 -11.77 -4.35 0.86
N ILE A 222 -13.03 -4.76 1.09
CA ILE A 222 -13.84 -5.50 0.10
C ILE A 222 -13.96 -4.73 -1.20
N PHE A 223 -14.36 -3.46 -1.13
CA PHE A 223 -14.50 -2.64 -2.33
C PHE A 223 -13.16 -2.48 -3.07
N ALA A 224 -12.06 -2.28 -2.35
CA ALA A 224 -10.74 -2.22 -2.96
C ALA A 224 -10.35 -3.56 -3.63
N ASN A 225 -10.70 -4.69 -3.01
CA ASN A 225 -10.51 -6.02 -3.57
C ASN A 225 -11.36 -6.25 -4.83
N ASP A 226 -12.61 -5.78 -4.87
CA ASP A 226 -13.47 -5.87 -6.05
C ASP A 226 -12.89 -5.08 -7.24
N VAL A 227 -12.43 -3.86 -6.98
CA VAL A 227 -11.74 -3.05 -7.99
C VAL A 227 -10.47 -3.76 -8.46
N ALA A 228 -9.67 -4.31 -7.54
CA ALA A 228 -8.48 -5.06 -7.88
C ALA A 228 -8.80 -6.32 -8.70
N ASN A 229 -9.81 -7.10 -8.33
CA ASN A 229 -10.29 -8.26 -9.09
C ASN A 229 -10.61 -7.88 -10.54
N TYR A 230 -11.33 -6.78 -10.75
CA TYR A 230 -11.64 -6.29 -12.09
C TYR A 230 -10.39 -5.89 -12.88
N VAL A 231 -9.48 -5.15 -12.23
CA VAL A 231 -8.24 -4.63 -12.83
C VAL A 231 -7.27 -5.77 -13.18
N PHE A 232 -7.13 -6.75 -12.30
CA PHE A 232 -6.24 -7.91 -12.47
C PHE A 232 -6.89 -9.06 -13.26
N LYS A 233 -8.18 -8.95 -13.63
CA LYS A 233 -8.97 -10.02 -14.24
C LYS A 233 -8.94 -11.32 -13.42
N LYS A 234 -9.04 -11.17 -12.09
CA LYS A 234 -9.08 -12.27 -11.12
C LYS A 234 -10.43 -12.28 -10.41
N LEU A 235 -10.78 -13.45 -9.88
CA LEU A 235 -11.97 -13.65 -9.04
C LEU A 235 -11.48 -14.17 -7.69
N THR A 236 -11.10 -13.26 -6.80
CA THR A 236 -10.76 -13.59 -5.42
C THR A 236 -11.90 -13.23 -4.49
N ASN A 237 -12.18 -14.09 -3.52
CA ASN A 237 -13.15 -13.83 -2.47
C ASN A 237 -12.42 -13.21 -1.28
N GLU A 238 -12.90 -12.07 -0.78
CA GLU A 238 -12.35 -11.34 0.35
C GLU A 238 -12.29 -12.17 1.64
N TYR A 239 -13.08 -13.25 1.71
CA TYR A 239 -13.18 -14.14 2.86
C TYR A 239 -12.30 -15.38 2.74
N ASP A 240 -11.76 -15.65 1.55
CA ASP A 240 -10.95 -16.84 1.33
C ASP A 240 -9.58 -16.67 2.02
N MET A 241 -9.25 -17.65 2.86
CA MET A 241 -7.93 -17.82 3.42
C MET A 241 -7.29 -19.03 2.75
N LYS A 242 -6.11 -18.86 2.17
CA LYS A 242 -5.39 -19.96 1.53
C LYS A 242 -4.70 -20.83 2.58
N THR A 243 -4.80 -22.15 2.42
CA THR A 243 -3.91 -23.07 3.12
C THR A 243 -2.83 -23.48 2.13
N VAL A 244 -1.60 -23.08 2.40
CA VAL A 244 -0.43 -23.30 1.53
C VAL A 244 0.50 -24.38 2.06
#